data_AF-R6WZ40-F1
#
_entry.id   AF-R6WZ40-F1
#
_cell.length_a   1.000
_cell.length_b   1.000
_cell.length_c   1.000
_cell.angle_alpha   90.00
_cell.angle_beta   90.00
_cell.angle_gamma   90.00
#
_symmetry.space_group_name_H-M   'P 1'
#
loop_
_entity.id
_entity.type
_entity.pdbx_description
1 polymer ?
#
loop_
_entity_poly.entity_id
_entity_poly.type
_entity_poly.pdbx_seq_one_letter_code
_entity_poly.pdbx_strand_id
1 'polypeptide(L)'
;MLWRKGLKAWEDGEDWHKYMRGYAGLREVESRLRGIKLQLHAGKKSNEELMAENLVPLTDEFIESIAKMYGMTYTKGKKGEDRFYDDDGNPIYPPNNGAVGKEGKTTLPKGMIISRYGKNYGCYVSPDGTTIEERALAKDARIQNELHRFELAKDVECIKGVIAPWFGQAGGEIQCKFSKTIDQLIKAGVLIEI
;
A
#
# COMPACT_ATOMS: atom_id res chain seq x y z
N MET A 1 9.49 -52.95 -52.22
CA MET A 1 9.23 -52.76 -50.79
C MET A 1 10.41 -52.06 -50.15
N LEU A 2 10.23 -50.87 -49.58
CA LEU A 2 11.17 -50.27 -48.63
C LEU A 2 10.36 -49.44 -47.62
N TRP A 3 10.15 -50.04 -46.45
CA TRP A 3 9.45 -49.46 -45.31
C TRP A 3 10.18 -48.23 -44.78
N ARG A 4 9.50 -47.08 -44.68
CA ARG A 4 9.95 -45.95 -43.86
C ARG A 4 9.60 -46.26 -42.40
N LYS A 5 10.59 -46.64 -41.59
CA LYS A 5 10.43 -46.79 -40.14
C LYS A 5 10.13 -45.41 -39.54
N GLY A 6 8.91 -45.24 -39.02
CA GLY A 6 8.48 -44.05 -38.27
C GLY A 6 9.21 -43.91 -36.93
N LEU A 7 9.09 -42.72 -36.34
CA LEU A 7 9.69 -42.34 -35.05
C LEU A 7 9.48 -43.43 -33.98
N LYS A 8 10.53 -43.73 -33.20
CA LYS A 8 10.36 -44.44 -31.93
C LYS A 8 9.41 -43.61 -31.07
N ALA A 9 8.32 -44.22 -30.61
CA ALA A 9 7.44 -43.61 -29.62
C ALA A 9 8.25 -43.39 -28.34
N TRP A 10 8.21 -42.16 -27.82
CA TRP A 10 8.77 -41.84 -26.51
C TRP A 10 7.86 -42.44 -25.43
N GLU A 11 8.45 -43.14 -24.45
CA GLU A 11 7.73 -43.70 -23.31
C GLU A 11 7.81 -42.75 -22.12
N ASP A 12 6.71 -42.66 -21.37
CA ASP A 12 6.54 -41.71 -20.28
C ASP A 12 7.58 -41.95 -19.17
N GLY A 13 8.35 -40.91 -18.82
CA GLY A 13 9.45 -40.98 -17.86
C GLY A 13 10.86 -41.14 -18.43
N GLU A 14 11.02 -41.39 -19.73
CA GLU A 14 12.35 -41.34 -20.37
C GLU A 14 12.80 -39.90 -20.65
N ASP A 15 14.11 -39.66 -20.63
CA ASP A 15 14.68 -38.38 -21.05
C ASP A 15 14.46 -38.15 -22.56
N TRP A 16 13.46 -37.31 -22.86
CA TRP A 16 13.01 -37.03 -24.22
C TRP A 16 14.07 -36.34 -25.09
N HIS A 17 15.12 -35.74 -24.49
CA HIS A 17 16.17 -35.02 -25.23
C HIS A 17 16.93 -35.92 -26.22
N LYS A 18 17.02 -37.22 -25.96
CA LYS A 18 17.68 -38.20 -26.85
C LYS A 18 16.96 -38.43 -28.17
N TYR A 19 15.68 -38.06 -28.25
CA TYR A 19 14.84 -38.25 -29.44
C TYR A 19 14.79 -37.00 -30.34
N MET A 20 15.39 -35.88 -29.92
CA MET A 20 15.41 -34.63 -30.68
C MET A 20 16.69 -34.47 -31.51
N ARG A 21 16.66 -34.91 -32.78
CA ARG A 21 17.75 -34.63 -33.74
C ARG A 21 17.91 -33.13 -33.97
N GLY A 22 19.07 -32.58 -33.61
CA GLY A 22 19.42 -31.17 -33.87
C GLY A 22 19.11 -30.20 -32.72
N TYR A 23 18.73 -30.70 -31.54
CA TYR A 23 18.55 -29.86 -30.36
C TYR A 23 19.89 -29.37 -29.80
N ALA A 24 20.16 -28.07 -29.89
CA ALA A 24 21.41 -27.44 -29.46
C ALA A 24 21.33 -26.87 -28.02
N GLY A 25 20.45 -27.40 -27.18
CA GLY A 25 20.08 -26.79 -25.90
C GLY A 25 19.17 -25.57 -26.07
N LEU A 26 18.55 -25.11 -24.99
CA LEU A 26 17.98 -23.77 -24.91
C LEU A 26 19.14 -22.76 -25.01
N ARG A 27 19.57 -22.47 -26.24
CA ARG A 27 20.19 -21.17 -26.53
C ARG A 27 19.22 -20.14 -25.99
N GLU A 28 19.69 -19.20 -25.17
CA GLU A 28 18.87 -18.23 -24.45
C GLU A 28 17.97 -17.46 -25.44
N VAL A 29 16.83 -18.05 -25.78
CA VAL A 29 15.81 -17.42 -26.60
C VAL A 29 15.11 -16.53 -25.60
N GLU A 30 15.55 -15.27 -25.51
CA GLU A 30 14.72 -14.23 -24.91
C GLU A 30 13.36 -14.32 -25.59
N SER A 31 12.43 -14.95 -24.86
CA SER A 31 11.25 -15.55 -25.44
C SER A 31 10.40 -14.49 -26.13
N ARG A 32 9.75 -14.84 -27.25
CA ARG A 32 8.66 -14.02 -27.82
C ARG A 32 7.59 -13.68 -26.77
N LEU A 33 7.50 -14.48 -25.70
CA LEU A 33 6.70 -14.20 -24.50
C LEU A 33 7.13 -12.91 -23.78
N ARG A 34 8.43 -12.57 -23.71
CA ARG A 34 8.92 -11.32 -23.11
C ARG A 34 8.38 -10.12 -23.89
N GLY A 35 8.47 -10.16 -25.23
CA GLY A 35 7.93 -9.12 -26.12
C GLY A 35 6.40 -8.99 -26.02
N ILE A 36 5.68 -10.12 -26.01
CA ILE A 36 4.21 -10.14 -25.84
C ILE A 36 3.82 -9.62 -24.44
N LYS A 37 4.55 -9.98 -23.39
CA LYS A 37 4.32 -9.49 -22.02
C LYS A 37 4.55 -7.98 -21.94
N LEU A 38 5.63 -7.46 -22.51
CA LEU A 38 5.88 -6.01 -22.61
C LEU A 38 4.76 -5.26 -23.34
N GLN A 39 4.22 -5.83 -24.42
CA GLN A 39 3.11 -5.22 -25.16
C GLN A 39 1.76 -5.30 -24.42
N LEU A 40 1.46 -6.41 -23.73
CA LEU A 40 0.21 -6.59 -22.96
C LEU A 40 0.16 -5.75 -21.67
N HIS A 41 1.32 -5.36 -21.14
CA HIS A 41 1.45 -4.56 -19.93
C HIS A 41 1.84 -3.09 -20.19
N ALA A 42 1.93 -2.66 -21.45
CA ALA A 42 2.14 -1.25 -21.76
C ALA A 42 1.01 -0.39 -21.17
N GLY A 43 1.34 0.42 -20.16
CA GLY A 43 0.38 1.25 -19.42
C GLY A 43 -0.32 0.58 -18.23
N LYS A 44 -0.04 -0.69 -17.91
CA LYS A 44 -0.52 -1.35 -16.69
C LYS A 44 0.53 -1.24 -15.59
N LYS A 45 0.11 -0.80 -14.40
CA LYS A 45 0.95 -0.81 -13.20
C LYS A 45 1.40 -2.22 -12.88
N SER A 46 2.67 -2.34 -12.50
CA SER A 46 3.22 -3.53 -11.86
C SER A 46 2.52 -3.80 -10.53
N ASN A 47 2.63 -5.03 -10.02
CA ASN A 47 2.05 -5.37 -8.72
C ASN A 47 2.67 -4.56 -7.58
N GLU A 48 3.96 -4.20 -7.69
CA GLU A 48 4.65 -3.33 -6.74
C GLU A 48 4.09 -1.92 -6.74
N GLU A 49 3.82 -1.34 -7.91
CA GLU A 49 3.17 -0.02 -8.01
C GLU A 49 1.73 -0.05 -7.45
N LEU A 50 1.01 -1.15 -7.65
CA LEU A 50 -0.32 -1.33 -7.04
C LEU A 50 -0.25 -1.45 -5.52
N MET A 51 0.75 -2.15 -4.96
CA MET A 51 0.99 -2.22 -3.52
C MET A 51 1.43 -0.86 -2.95
N ALA A 52 2.28 -0.13 -3.67
CA ALA A 52 2.73 1.21 -3.27
C ALA A 52 1.57 2.21 -3.19
N GLU A 53 0.51 2.01 -3.96
CA GLU A 53 -0.73 2.80 -3.89
C GLU A 53 -1.82 2.16 -3.02
N ASN A 54 -1.51 1.12 -2.26
CA ASN A 54 -2.45 0.39 -1.41
C ASN A 54 -3.70 -0.13 -2.19
N LEU A 55 -3.56 -0.42 -3.47
CA LEU A 55 -4.65 -0.92 -4.34
C LEU A 55 -4.79 -2.45 -4.30
N VAL A 56 -3.79 -3.15 -3.79
CA VAL A 56 -3.78 -4.61 -3.62
C VAL A 56 -3.16 -4.98 -2.27
N PRO A 57 -3.47 -6.16 -1.71
CA PRO A 57 -2.89 -6.61 -0.45
C PRO A 57 -1.37 -6.69 -0.49
N LEU A 58 -0.73 -6.33 0.61
CA LEU A 58 0.74 -6.30 0.70
C LEU A 58 1.30 -7.68 1.02
N THR A 59 2.41 -8.01 0.36
CA THR A 59 3.21 -9.19 0.69
C THR A 59 4.21 -8.86 1.80
N ASP A 60 4.73 -9.89 2.48
CA ASP A 60 5.75 -9.70 3.52
C ASP A 60 7.06 -9.15 2.92
N GLU A 61 7.38 -9.48 1.67
CA GLU A 61 8.54 -8.93 0.95
C GLU A 61 8.39 -7.43 0.71
N PHE A 62 7.16 -6.97 0.42
CA PHE A 62 6.90 -5.55 0.22
C PHE A 62 6.95 -4.78 1.55
N ILE A 63 6.43 -5.35 2.63
CA ILE A 63 6.58 -4.75 3.96
C ILE A 63 8.06 -4.68 4.37
N GLU A 64 8.83 -5.75 4.11
CA GLU A 64 10.29 -5.76 4.33
C GLU A 64 10.99 -4.64 3.54
N SER A 65 10.56 -4.36 2.31
CA SER A 65 11.15 -3.28 1.50
C SER A 65 10.84 -1.89 2.06
N ILE A 66 9.63 -1.66 2.58
CA ILE A 66 9.27 -0.43 3.29
C ILE A 66 10.13 -0.28 4.55
N ALA A 67 10.24 -1.33 5.37
CA ALA A 67 11.07 -1.30 6.57
C ALA A 67 12.53 -0.94 6.25
N LYS A 68 13.11 -1.58 5.23
CA LYS A 68 14.48 -1.28 4.76
C LYS A 68 14.64 0.16 4.30
N MET A 69 13.65 0.74 3.62
CA MET A 69 13.68 2.14 3.19
C MET A 69 13.82 3.10 4.37
N TYR A 70 13.22 2.76 5.52
CA TYR A 70 13.31 3.53 6.76
C TYR A 70 14.44 3.10 7.69
N GLY A 71 15.32 2.18 7.26
CA GLY A 71 16.42 1.68 8.08
C GLY A 71 15.99 0.79 9.25
N MET A 72 14.79 0.22 9.17
CA MET A 72 14.22 -0.67 10.19
C MET A 72 14.61 -2.14 9.94
N THR A 73 14.83 -2.89 11.01
CA THR A 73 15.04 -4.34 10.96
C THR A 73 13.71 -5.08 10.99
N TYR A 74 13.45 -5.94 10.00
CA TYR A 74 12.18 -6.64 9.87
C TYR A 74 12.34 -8.12 9.56
N THR A 75 11.82 -8.96 10.44
CA THR A 75 11.70 -10.40 10.25
C THR A 75 10.35 -10.74 9.61
N LYS A 76 10.38 -11.37 8.44
CA LYS A 76 9.19 -11.82 7.70
C LYS A 76 8.42 -12.93 8.41
N GLY A 77 7.15 -13.11 8.01
CA GLY A 77 6.30 -14.19 8.52
C GLY A 77 5.47 -13.82 9.74
N LYS A 78 5.58 -12.58 10.25
CA LYS A 78 4.67 -12.00 11.26
C LYS A 78 3.22 -12.12 10.79
N LYS A 79 2.26 -12.13 11.73
CA LYS A 79 0.84 -12.34 11.43
C LYS A 79 -0.02 -11.22 12.01
N GLY A 80 -1.21 -11.03 11.44
CA GLY A 80 -2.15 -10.01 11.90
C GLY A 80 -1.53 -8.61 11.89
N GLU A 81 -1.81 -7.85 12.95
CA GLU A 81 -1.30 -6.49 13.15
C GLU A 81 0.25 -6.45 13.24
N ASP A 82 0.90 -7.48 13.80
CA ASP A 82 2.36 -7.52 13.99
C ASP A 82 3.14 -7.43 12.66
N ARG A 83 2.48 -7.74 11.53
CA ARG A 83 3.07 -7.56 10.19
C ARG A 83 3.51 -6.12 9.94
N PHE A 84 2.88 -5.14 10.58
CA PHE A 84 3.11 -3.72 10.34
C PHE A 84 4.07 -3.08 11.35
N TYR A 85 4.84 -3.88 12.07
CA TYR A 85 5.85 -3.41 13.01
C TYR A 85 7.20 -4.05 12.72
N ASP A 86 8.25 -3.26 12.93
CA ASP A 86 9.62 -3.75 12.86
C ASP A 86 9.95 -4.69 14.04
N ASP A 87 11.17 -5.19 14.10
CA ASP A 87 11.59 -6.15 15.14
C ASP A 87 11.71 -5.52 16.53
N ASP A 88 11.80 -4.19 16.62
CA ASP A 88 11.84 -3.42 17.86
C ASP A 88 10.44 -2.92 18.28
N GLY A 89 9.41 -3.18 17.47
CA GLY A 89 8.02 -2.77 17.72
C GLY A 89 7.69 -1.35 17.24
N ASN A 90 8.55 -0.73 16.43
CA ASN A 90 8.22 0.56 15.80
C ASN A 90 7.24 0.34 14.63
N PRO A 91 6.27 1.26 14.43
CA PRO A 91 5.30 1.13 13.36
C PRO A 91 5.95 1.36 11.98
N ILE A 92 5.69 0.44 11.06
CA ILE A 92 5.96 0.59 9.64
C ILE A 92 4.73 1.21 9.00
N TYR A 93 4.77 2.51 8.71
CA TYR A 93 3.64 3.25 8.14
C TYR A 93 3.38 2.87 6.67
N PRO A 94 2.11 2.95 6.22
CA PRO A 94 1.74 2.67 4.84
C PRO A 94 2.45 3.61 3.85
N PRO A 95 2.73 3.14 2.62
CA PRO A 95 3.13 4.03 1.54
C PRO A 95 1.97 4.96 1.14
N ASN A 96 2.25 5.88 0.22
CA ASN A 96 1.25 6.78 -0.36
C ASN A 96 0.44 7.56 0.70
N ASN A 97 1.12 8.04 1.74
CA ASN A 97 0.50 8.80 2.84
C ASN A 97 -0.65 8.04 3.55
N GLY A 98 -0.69 6.70 3.46
CA GLY A 98 -1.79 5.90 3.97
C GLY A 98 -3.08 5.98 3.15
N ALA A 99 -3.03 6.52 1.93
CA ALA A 99 -4.18 6.59 1.05
C ALA A 99 -4.26 5.42 0.06
N VAL A 100 -5.48 5.01 -0.30
CA VAL A 100 -5.76 4.08 -1.40
C VAL A 100 -5.80 4.85 -2.72
N GLY A 101 -4.97 4.46 -3.67
CA GLY A 101 -4.94 5.04 -5.01
C GLY A 101 -4.55 6.51 -5.00
N LYS A 102 -5.32 7.35 -5.72
CA LYS A 102 -5.00 8.77 -5.88
C LYS A 102 -5.58 9.61 -4.75
N GLU A 103 -4.73 10.45 -4.17
CA GLU A 103 -5.16 11.59 -3.37
C GLU A 103 -5.55 12.78 -4.26
N GLY A 104 -6.40 13.66 -3.74
CA GLY A 104 -6.90 14.83 -4.47
C GLY A 104 -7.01 16.07 -3.59
N LYS A 105 -6.77 17.24 -4.18
CA LYS A 105 -7.08 18.51 -3.52
C LYS A 105 -8.58 18.66 -3.36
N THR A 106 -9.02 19.12 -2.20
CA THR A 106 -10.41 19.49 -1.93
C THR A 106 -10.47 20.63 -0.93
N THR A 107 -11.67 21.18 -0.74
CA THR A 107 -11.95 22.24 0.23
C THR A 107 -13.02 21.75 1.19
N LEU A 108 -12.69 21.72 2.47
CA LEU A 108 -13.63 21.44 3.54
C LEU A 108 -14.42 22.72 3.86
N PRO A 109 -15.76 22.66 3.91
CA PRO A 109 -16.57 23.84 4.13
C PRO A 109 -16.51 24.30 5.59
N LYS A 110 -16.67 25.62 5.81
CA LYS A 110 -16.91 26.22 7.12
C LYS A 110 -18.05 25.49 7.85
N GLY A 111 -17.90 25.31 9.16
CA GLY A 111 -18.87 24.67 10.05
C GLY A 111 -18.79 23.14 10.04
N MET A 112 -18.00 22.53 9.15
CA MET A 112 -17.72 21.10 9.22
C MET A 112 -16.98 20.76 10.52
N ILE A 113 -17.35 19.66 11.15
CA ILE A 113 -16.64 19.11 12.31
C ILE A 113 -15.70 18.00 11.83
N ILE A 114 -14.45 18.11 12.24
CA ILE A 114 -13.39 17.15 11.97
C ILE A 114 -12.79 16.69 13.29
N SER A 115 -12.15 15.53 13.29
CA SER A 115 -11.50 15.01 14.48
C SER A 115 -10.25 14.21 14.19
N ARG A 116 -9.39 14.05 15.19
CA ARG A 116 -8.13 13.32 15.10
C ARG A 116 -7.70 12.75 16.44
N TYR A 117 -6.93 11.68 16.37
CA TYR A 117 -6.12 11.19 17.47
C TYR A 117 -4.67 11.68 17.29
N GLY A 118 -4.05 12.17 18.37
CA GLY A 118 -2.64 12.57 18.38
C GLY A 118 -2.40 13.99 18.87
N LYS A 119 -1.15 14.45 18.88
CA LYS A 119 -0.73 15.79 19.32
C LYS A 119 -0.86 16.86 18.22
N ASN A 120 -1.11 18.13 18.57
CA ASN A 120 -1.50 19.19 17.61
C ASN A 120 -0.39 19.61 16.62
N TYR A 121 0.81 19.02 16.73
CA TYR A 121 1.87 19.10 15.72
C TYR A 121 1.56 18.31 14.44
N GLY A 122 0.56 17.42 14.46
CA GLY A 122 0.11 16.68 13.28
C GLY A 122 -0.65 17.55 12.27
N CYS A 123 -0.92 16.99 11.09
CA CYS A 123 -1.65 17.65 10.00
C CYS A 123 -2.78 16.80 9.39
N TYR A 124 -3.02 15.59 9.90
CA TYR A 124 -4.06 14.69 9.42
C TYR A 124 -5.30 14.74 10.33
N VAL A 125 -6.47 14.74 9.70
CA VAL A 125 -7.80 14.72 10.34
C VAL A 125 -8.75 13.86 9.52
N SER A 126 -9.85 13.43 10.13
CA SER A 126 -10.98 12.78 9.43
C SER A 126 -12.27 13.51 9.79
N PRO A 127 -13.38 13.28 9.06
CA PRO A 127 -14.70 13.70 9.52
C PRO A 127 -14.96 13.26 10.97
N ASP A 128 -15.70 14.06 11.73
CA ASP A 128 -16.11 13.62 13.05
C ASP A 128 -17.03 12.40 12.97
N GLY A 129 -16.94 11.52 13.97
CA GLY A 129 -17.62 10.22 13.98
C GLY A 129 -16.86 9.09 13.28
N THR A 130 -15.79 9.36 12.52
CA THR A 130 -14.93 8.29 11.99
C THR A 130 -14.29 7.51 13.15
N THR A 131 -14.55 6.20 13.19
CA THR A 131 -14.09 5.28 14.24
C THR A 131 -12.58 5.06 14.23
N ILE A 132 -12.05 4.39 15.24
CA ILE A 132 -10.60 4.16 15.35
C ILE A 132 -10.12 3.10 14.35
N GLU A 133 -10.96 2.10 14.07
CA GLU A 133 -10.72 1.04 13.10
C GLU A 133 -10.70 1.58 11.66
N GLU A 134 -11.60 2.52 11.37
CA GLU A 134 -11.67 3.19 10.06
C GLU A 134 -10.49 4.13 9.80
N ARG A 135 -9.76 4.53 10.84
CA ARG A 135 -8.57 5.39 10.74
C ARG A 135 -7.26 4.64 10.52
N ALA A 136 -7.25 3.33 10.71
CA ALA A 136 -6.07 2.49 10.60
C ALA A 136 -4.82 3.07 11.29
N LEU A 137 -4.97 3.47 12.55
CA LEU A 137 -3.87 4.03 13.35
C LEU A 137 -3.02 2.92 13.98
N ALA A 138 -1.74 3.21 14.20
CA ALA A 138 -0.84 2.31 14.94
C ALA A 138 -1.31 2.09 16.38
N LYS A 139 -0.96 0.94 16.97
CA LYS A 139 -1.39 0.47 18.29
C LYS A 139 -1.18 1.52 19.38
N ASP A 140 0.01 2.10 19.45
CA ASP A 140 0.31 3.13 20.43
C ASP A 140 -0.53 4.38 20.23
N ALA A 141 -0.78 4.77 18.97
CA ALA A 141 -1.62 5.91 18.68
C ALA A 141 -3.07 5.68 19.12
N ARG A 142 -3.54 4.42 19.09
CA ARG A 142 -4.88 4.03 19.57
C ARG A 142 -5.00 4.00 21.10
N ILE A 143 -3.91 3.70 21.80
CA ILE A 143 -3.89 3.54 23.26
C ILE A 143 -3.59 4.87 23.97
N GLN A 144 -2.67 5.66 23.43
CA GLN A 144 -2.06 6.78 24.13
C GLN A 144 -2.67 8.14 23.80
N ASN A 145 -3.43 8.25 22.71
CA ASN A 145 -3.99 9.52 22.28
C ASN A 145 -5.49 9.58 22.51
N GLU A 146 -5.94 10.75 22.95
CA GLU A 146 -7.36 11.08 23.05
C GLU A 146 -7.88 11.61 21.70
N LEU A 147 -9.21 11.57 21.53
CA LEU A 147 -9.88 12.14 20.37
C LEU A 147 -10.06 13.64 20.58
N HIS A 148 -9.51 14.43 19.67
CA HIS A 148 -9.73 15.86 19.59
C HIS A 148 -10.68 16.20 18.46
N ARG A 149 -11.60 17.14 18.67
CA ARG A 149 -12.58 17.61 17.68
C ARG A 149 -12.42 19.09 17.41
N PHE A 150 -12.65 19.48 16.17
CA PHE A 150 -12.51 20.86 15.73
C PHE A 150 -13.64 21.24 14.77
N GLU A 151 -14.19 22.43 14.96
CA GLU A 151 -15.06 23.07 13.98
C GLU A 151 -14.22 23.98 13.05
N LEU A 152 -14.50 23.93 11.75
CA LEU A 152 -13.87 24.81 10.76
C LEU A 152 -14.49 26.21 10.81
N ALA A 153 -13.71 27.21 11.21
CA ALA A 153 -14.18 28.61 11.25
C ALA A 153 -14.30 29.27 9.87
N LYS A 154 -13.69 28.66 8.84
CA LYS A 154 -13.69 29.09 7.43
C LYS A 154 -13.49 27.87 6.53
N ASP A 155 -13.65 28.04 5.22
CA ASP A 155 -13.30 27.00 4.24
C ASP A 155 -11.80 26.72 4.26
N VAL A 156 -11.41 25.44 4.24
CA VAL A 156 -10.00 25.02 4.37
C VAL A 156 -9.63 24.01 3.29
N GLU A 157 -8.58 24.31 2.52
CA GLU A 157 -8.03 23.36 1.56
C GLU A 157 -7.23 22.24 2.24
N CYS A 158 -7.38 21.03 1.71
CA CYS A 158 -6.62 19.85 2.15
C CYS A 158 -6.35 18.90 0.98
N ILE A 159 -5.45 17.96 1.22
CA ILE A 159 -5.30 16.76 0.38
C ILE A 159 -6.15 15.65 0.99
N LYS A 160 -7.14 15.17 0.24
CA LYS A 160 -8.08 14.13 0.63
C LYS A 160 -7.68 12.79 0.03
N GLY A 161 -7.77 11.74 0.84
CA GLY A 161 -7.58 10.35 0.43
C GLY A 161 -8.46 9.39 1.22
N VAL A 162 -8.72 8.22 0.65
CA VAL A 162 -9.36 7.10 1.35
C VAL A 162 -8.29 6.36 2.14
N ILE A 163 -8.49 6.13 3.43
CA ILE A 163 -7.53 5.49 4.33
C ILE A 163 -7.35 4.02 3.94
N ALA A 164 -6.10 3.59 3.75
CA ALA A 164 -5.77 2.21 3.45
C ALA A 164 -5.95 1.31 4.69
N PRO A 165 -6.38 0.05 4.52
CA PRO A 165 -6.34 -0.94 5.60
C PRO A 165 -4.88 -1.15 6.04
N TRP A 166 -4.60 -0.89 7.32
CA TRP A 166 -3.26 -1.00 7.89
C TRP A 166 -3.32 -1.27 9.40
N PHE A 167 -2.21 -1.72 10.00
CA PHE A 167 -2.14 -2.08 11.44
C PHE A 167 -3.23 -3.05 11.91
N GLY A 168 -3.66 -3.96 11.03
CA GLY A 168 -4.75 -4.90 11.31
C GLY A 168 -6.14 -4.25 11.43
N GLN A 169 -6.29 -3.00 11.01
CA GLN A 169 -7.54 -2.24 11.04
C GLN A 169 -8.15 -2.14 9.64
N ALA A 170 -9.45 -1.84 9.58
CA ALA A 170 -10.22 -1.83 8.33
C ALA A 170 -9.84 -0.65 7.40
N GLY A 171 -9.52 0.52 7.95
CA GLY A 171 -9.39 1.73 7.14
C GLY A 171 -10.71 2.07 6.44
N GLY A 172 -10.63 2.62 5.23
CA GLY A 172 -11.76 2.81 4.32
C GLY A 172 -12.46 4.17 4.41
N GLU A 173 -12.25 4.92 5.48
CA GLU A 173 -12.81 6.26 5.63
C GLU A 173 -11.93 7.36 5.04
N ILE A 174 -12.42 8.60 5.09
CA ILE A 174 -11.69 9.74 4.57
C ILE A 174 -10.65 10.27 5.57
N GLN A 175 -9.44 10.50 5.08
CA GLN A 175 -8.48 11.39 5.73
C GLN A 175 -8.25 12.65 4.89
N CYS A 176 -7.94 13.73 5.59
CA CYS A 176 -7.57 15.02 5.04
C CYS A 176 -6.25 15.47 5.66
N LYS A 177 -5.27 15.79 4.80
CA LYS A 177 -3.99 16.37 5.20
C LYS A 177 -3.99 17.87 4.92
N PHE A 178 -3.85 18.66 5.97
CA PHE A 178 -3.67 20.10 5.83
C PHE A 178 -2.23 20.47 5.47
N SER A 179 -2.06 21.64 4.86
CA SER A 179 -0.73 22.21 4.58
C SER A 179 -0.04 22.79 5.81
N LYS A 180 -0.78 22.96 6.91
CA LYS A 180 -0.30 23.48 8.21
C LYS A 180 -0.65 22.50 9.32
N THR A 181 0.08 22.59 10.42
CA THR A 181 -0.21 21.82 11.63
C THR A 181 -1.51 22.29 12.28
N ILE A 182 -2.13 21.43 13.08
CA ILE A 182 -3.36 21.75 13.82
C ILE A 182 -3.13 22.95 14.75
N ASP A 183 -2.00 23.01 15.45
CA ASP A 183 -1.63 24.15 16.28
C ASP A 183 -1.56 25.47 15.49
N GLN A 184 -0.97 25.45 14.30
CA GLN A 184 -0.91 26.65 13.44
C GLN A 184 -2.30 27.08 12.96
N LEU A 185 -3.17 26.13 12.67
CA LEU A 185 -4.55 26.41 12.23
C LEU A 185 -5.42 26.94 13.37
N ILE A 186 -5.26 26.42 14.59
CA ILE A 186 -5.91 26.96 15.80
C ILE A 186 -5.44 28.39 16.06
N LYS A 187 -4.12 28.63 16.09
CA LYS A 187 -3.53 29.96 16.30
C LYS A 187 -3.97 30.98 15.24
N ALA A 188 -4.24 30.54 14.02
CA ALA A 188 -4.73 31.38 12.93
C ALA A 188 -6.27 31.56 12.92
N GLY A 189 -6.98 31.05 13.92
CA GLY A 189 -8.44 31.08 14.00
C GLY A 189 -9.11 30.37 12.82
N VAL A 190 -8.48 29.33 12.28
CA VAL A 190 -9.02 28.48 11.20
C VAL A 190 -9.77 27.29 11.79
N LEU A 191 -9.25 26.71 12.87
CA LEU A 191 -9.87 25.63 13.62
C LEU A 191 -10.20 26.12 15.02
N ILE A 192 -11.36 25.71 15.53
CA ILE A 192 -11.81 25.95 16.90
C ILE A 192 -11.97 24.56 17.54
N GLU A 193 -11.25 24.29 18.62
CA GLU A 193 -11.36 23.02 19.37
C GLU A 193 -12.67 23.01 20.18
N ILE A 194 -13.40 21.87 20.15
CA ILE A 194 -14.76 21.72 20.73
C ILE A 194 -14.96 20.42 21.54
#